data_AF-A0A1Q9RRC8-F1
#
_entry.id   AF-A0A1Q9RRC8-F1
#
_cell.length_a   1.000
_cell.length_b   1.000
_cell.length_c   1.000
_cell.angle_alpha   90.00
_cell.angle_beta   90.00
_cell.angle_gamma   90.00
#
_symmetry.space_group_name_H-M   'P 1'
#
loop_
_entity.id
_entity.type
_entity.pdbx_description
1 polymer ?
#
loop_
_entity_poly.entity_id
_entity_poly.type
_entity_poly.pdbx_seq_one_letter_code
_entity_poly.pdbx_strand_id
1 'polypeptide(L)'
;MLVRPYRDLPAQLLLEIEAEFMEEKFWGIPCLSGDDKRLTTLTLSHGYLTYMQRTAVVWSTFPDKWSVFFKQRVRWARNTWRSDMRALSSSWIWKHPFLAYTMVDKALSGFTVLLGPIFLTIALVTQQWIVAVILVAWWQVSRAAKFLPHIVRRPSSFFFVLGYVVVSWLMALIKIRALMTIRYQKWGTRQVAVENGQVVRTAGAGGDMEEDATIPMRAVGVGRAA
;
A
#
# COMPACT_ATOMS: atom_id res chain seq x y z
N MET A 1 33.49 -4.97 -6.67
CA MET A 1 32.29 -4.18 -6.36
C MET A 1 32.74 -2.98 -5.54
N LEU A 2 32.94 -1.82 -6.17
CA LEU A 2 33.47 -0.62 -5.52
C LEU A 2 32.32 0.14 -4.86
N VAL A 3 32.33 0.24 -3.53
CA VAL A 3 31.37 1.05 -2.77
C VAL A 3 31.80 2.51 -2.91
N ARG A 4 31.02 3.31 -3.66
CA ARG A 4 31.26 4.75 -3.79
C ARG A 4 31.00 5.46 -2.44
N PRO A 5 31.78 6.50 -2.09
CA PRO A 5 31.64 7.20 -0.81
C PRO A 5 30.29 7.94 -0.68
N TYR A 6 29.62 7.71 0.45
CA TYR A 6 28.21 8.04 0.77
C TYR A 6 27.84 9.55 0.75
N ARG A 7 28.80 10.48 0.70
CA ARG A 7 28.55 11.91 1.02
C ARG A 7 27.78 12.68 -0.06
N ASP A 8 27.95 12.33 -1.33
CA ASP A 8 27.33 13.07 -2.47
C ASP A 8 26.33 12.22 -3.27
N LEU A 9 26.29 10.92 -3.00
CA LEU A 9 25.48 9.91 -3.69
C LEU A 9 23.96 10.20 -3.70
N PRO A 10 23.32 10.65 -2.60
CA PRO A 10 21.86 10.78 -2.58
C PRO A 10 21.36 11.92 -3.49
N ALA A 11 22.06 13.07 -3.49
CA ALA A 11 21.65 14.22 -4.29
C ALA A 11 21.90 13.98 -5.79
N GLN A 12 23.06 13.40 -6.13
CA GLN A 12 23.39 13.05 -7.52
C GLN A 12 22.41 12.04 -8.09
N LEU A 13 22.08 10.99 -7.33
CA LEU A 13 21.07 10.01 -7.73
C LEU A 13 19.71 10.66 -8.00
N LEU A 14 19.28 11.60 -7.15
CA LEU A 14 18.00 12.27 -7.34
C LEU A 14 17.97 13.08 -8.64
N LEU A 15 19.08 13.76 -8.97
CA LEU A 15 19.22 14.49 -10.22
C LEU A 15 19.26 13.54 -11.44
N GLU A 16 19.92 12.37 -11.31
CA GLU A 16 19.97 11.35 -12.35
C GLU A 16 18.57 10.82 -12.71
N ILE A 17 17.71 10.61 -11.71
CA ILE A 17 16.37 10.02 -11.91
C ILE A 17 15.25 11.07 -12.03
N GLU A 18 15.55 12.36 -11.85
CA GLU A 18 14.56 13.45 -11.80
C GLU A 18 13.69 13.49 -13.06
N ALA A 19 14.30 13.48 -14.24
CA ALA A 19 13.58 13.53 -15.51
C ALA A 19 12.64 12.33 -15.67
N GLU A 20 13.12 11.12 -15.38
CA GLU A 20 12.32 9.89 -15.45
C GLU A 20 11.18 9.84 -14.41
N PHE A 21 11.37 10.54 -13.29
CA PHE A 21 10.38 10.67 -12.24
C PHE A 21 9.30 11.70 -12.62
N MET A 22 9.70 12.87 -13.12
CA MET A 22 8.80 13.98 -13.46
C MET A 22 7.97 13.72 -14.72
N GLU A 23 8.52 12.97 -15.68
CA GLU A 23 7.83 12.60 -16.92
C GLU A 23 7.03 11.30 -16.79
N GLU A 24 6.81 10.81 -15.56
CA GLU A 24 6.14 9.55 -15.35
C GLU A 24 4.71 9.56 -15.93
N LYS A 25 4.48 8.69 -16.91
CA LYS A 25 3.14 8.41 -17.46
C LYS A 25 2.76 6.94 -17.26
N PHE A 26 1.54 6.67 -16.84
CA PHE A 26 0.93 5.35 -16.83
C PHE A 26 -0.16 5.29 -17.88
N TRP A 27 0.00 4.44 -18.91
CA TRP A 27 -0.89 4.36 -20.07
C TRP A 27 -1.17 5.73 -20.72
N GLY A 28 -0.11 6.53 -20.90
CA GLY A 28 -0.19 7.86 -21.51
C GLY A 28 -0.67 8.98 -20.58
N ILE A 29 -1.14 8.66 -19.37
CA ILE A 29 -1.64 9.63 -18.39
C ILE A 29 -0.54 9.98 -17.39
N PRO A 30 -0.25 11.26 -17.12
CA PRO A 30 0.71 11.67 -16.10
C PRO A 30 0.39 11.07 -14.71
N CYS A 31 1.41 10.58 -14.02
CA CYS A 31 1.30 10.04 -12.68
C CYS A 31 1.49 11.15 -11.64
N LEU A 32 0.41 11.51 -10.94
CA LEU A 32 0.45 12.50 -9.85
C LEU A 32 0.60 11.87 -8.46
N SER A 33 0.75 10.56 -8.31
CA SER A 33 0.77 9.98 -6.96
C SER A 33 1.47 8.64 -6.93
N GLY A 34 2.14 8.35 -5.81
CA GLY A 34 2.87 7.08 -5.63
C GLY A 34 4.39 7.24 -5.64
N ASP A 35 4.83 8.47 -5.40
CA ASP A 35 6.19 8.99 -5.43
C ASP A 35 7.18 8.06 -4.71
N ASP A 36 6.88 7.67 -3.46
CA ASP A 36 7.74 6.82 -2.64
C ASP A 36 8.18 5.54 -3.36
N LYS A 37 7.21 4.88 -4.00
CA LYS A 37 7.43 3.58 -4.64
C LYS A 37 8.09 3.75 -6.00
N ARG A 38 7.74 4.79 -6.75
CA ARG A 38 8.40 5.14 -8.02
C ARG A 38 9.88 5.46 -7.77
N LEU A 39 10.16 6.29 -6.78
CA LEU A 39 11.51 6.66 -6.38
C LEU A 39 12.34 5.42 -6.05
N THR A 40 11.81 4.55 -5.18
CA THR A 40 12.47 3.29 -4.83
C THR A 40 12.72 2.39 -6.04
N THR A 41 11.74 2.28 -6.96
CA THR A 41 11.87 1.46 -8.17
C THR A 41 12.97 2.00 -9.10
N LEU A 42 13.03 3.32 -9.28
CA LEU A 42 14.05 3.98 -10.10
C LEU A 42 15.45 3.82 -9.48
N THR A 43 15.59 4.05 -8.17
CA THR A 43 16.85 3.82 -7.45
C THR A 43 17.36 2.39 -7.67
N LEU A 44 16.49 1.40 -7.51
CA LEU A 44 16.85 -0.01 -7.71
C LEU A 44 17.14 -0.33 -9.18
N SER A 45 16.41 0.25 -10.14
CA SER A 45 16.65 0.02 -11.57
C SER A 45 17.95 0.63 -12.07
N HIS A 46 18.41 1.72 -11.46
CA HIS A 46 19.71 2.35 -11.70
C HIS A 46 20.87 1.63 -10.99
N GLY A 47 20.62 0.48 -10.36
CA GLY A 47 21.65 -0.39 -9.78
C GLY A 47 22.08 -0.03 -8.36
N TYR A 48 21.40 0.93 -7.73
CA TYR A 48 21.61 1.27 -6.33
C TYR A 48 20.88 0.27 -5.42
N LEU A 49 21.34 0.17 -4.16
CA LEU A 49 20.73 -0.66 -3.13
C LEU A 49 20.06 0.22 -2.06
N THR A 50 19.06 -0.35 -1.41
CA THR A 50 18.35 0.30 -0.30
C THR A 50 18.63 -0.43 1.01
N TYR A 51 18.85 0.32 2.08
CA TYR A 51 19.02 -0.21 3.43
C TYR A 51 17.77 0.01 4.28
N MET A 52 17.36 -1.02 5.03
CA MET A 52 16.23 -0.94 5.96
C MET A 52 16.74 -0.69 7.38
N GLN A 53 16.52 0.51 7.91
CA GLN A 53 16.88 0.84 9.28
C GLN A 53 15.88 0.26 10.28
N ARG A 54 16.29 -0.82 10.97
CA ARG A 54 15.41 -1.54 11.91
C ARG A 54 15.15 -0.81 13.22
N THR A 55 16.02 0.10 13.64
CA THR A 55 15.90 0.80 14.93
C THR A 55 15.15 2.13 14.84
N ALA A 56 14.76 2.55 13.64
CA ALA A 56 14.01 3.79 13.46
C ALA A 56 12.61 3.66 14.08
N VAL A 57 12.25 4.62 14.94
CA VAL A 57 10.93 4.72 15.56
C VAL A 57 10.18 5.87 14.91
N VAL A 58 9.02 5.57 14.32
CA VAL A 58 8.16 6.56 13.66
C VAL A 58 6.78 6.51 14.32
N TRP A 59 6.32 7.65 14.81
CA TRP A 59 4.97 7.80 15.35
C TRP A 59 4.04 8.18 14.20
N SER A 60 2.93 7.46 14.08
CA SER A 60 1.94 7.69 13.02
C SER A 60 0.54 7.73 13.62
N THR A 61 -0.30 8.59 13.05
CA THR A 61 -1.71 8.67 13.40
C THR A 61 -2.51 7.73 12.50
N PHE A 62 -3.45 6.99 13.09
CA PHE A 62 -4.38 6.18 12.34
C PHE A 62 -5.68 7.00 12.14
N PRO A 63 -6.33 6.94 10.97
CA PRO A 63 -7.58 7.65 10.77
C PRO A 63 -8.68 7.15 11.72
N ASP A 64 -9.32 8.06 12.43
CA ASP A 64 -10.41 7.73 13.37
C ASP A 64 -11.75 7.42 12.67
N LYS A 65 -11.85 7.74 11.37
CA LYS A 65 -13.06 7.59 10.56
C LYS A 65 -12.90 6.49 9.50
N TRP A 66 -13.85 5.55 9.46
CA TRP A 66 -13.92 4.49 8.45
C TRP A 66 -13.91 5.00 7.01
N SER A 67 -14.61 6.11 6.73
CA SER A 67 -14.65 6.71 5.39
C SER A 67 -13.27 7.16 4.92
N VAL A 68 -12.45 7.72 5.81
CA VAL A 68 -11.06 8.13 5.53
C VAL A 68 -10.19 6.90 5.29
N PHE A 69 -10.34 5.87 6.13
CA PHE A 69 -9.63 4.61 5.99
C PHE A 69 -9.87 3.97 4.61
N PHE A 70 -11.14 3.83 4.18
CA PHE A 70 -11.46 3.24 2.88
C PHE A 70 -10.93 4.08 1.70
N LYS A 71 -11.04 5.42 1.78
CA LYS A 71 -10.47 6.32 0.77
C LYS A 71 -8.94 6.14 0.66
N GLN A 72 -8.24 6.06 1.79
CA GLN A 72 -6.80 5.79 1.81
C GLN A 72 -6.45 4.43 1.21
N ARG A 73 -7.18 3.37 1.57
CA ARG A 73 -6.95 2.02 1.04
C ARG A 73 -7.16 1.94 -0.47
N VAL A 74 -8.22 2.55 -1.01
CA VAL A 74 -8.45 2.61 -2.45
C VAL A 74 -7.31 3.37 -3.15
N ARG A 75 -6.90 4.52 -2.60
CA ARG A 75 -5.77 5.31 -3.14
C ARG A 75 -4.48 4.48 -3.19
N TRP A 76 -4.13 3.82 -2.09
CA TRP A 76 -2.93 2.98 -2.01
C TRP A 76 -3.00 1.78 -2.96
N ALA A 77 -4.17 1.16 -3.10
CA ALA A 77 -4.38 0.05 -4.03
C ALA A 77 -4.20 0.49 -5.49
N ARG A 78 -4.73 1.66 -5.88
CA ARG A 78 -4.51 2.22 -7.24
C ARG A 78 -3.03 2.48 -7.52
N ASN A 79 -2.31 3.08 -6.56
CA ASN A 79 -0.87 3.34 -6.70
C ASN A 79 -0.08 2.03 -6.80
N THR A 80 -0.47 1.04 -6.01
CA THR A 80 0.14 -0.29 -6.04
C THR A 80 -0.03 -0.94 -7.40
N TRP A 81 -1.24 -0.96 -7.94
CA TRP A 81 -1.52 -1.52 -9.27
C TRP A 81 -0.68 -0.86 -10.36
N ARG A 82 -0.68 0.47 -10.42
CA ARG A 82 0.09 1.21 -11.45
C ARG A 82 1.58 0.92 -11.38
N SER A 83 2.15 1.01 -10.18
CA SER A 83 3.57 0.79 -9.97
C SER A 83 3.98 -0.67 -10.19
N ASP A 84 3.20 -1.65 -9.69
CA ASP A 84 3.51 -3.07 -9.86
C ASP A 84 3.37 -3.49 -11.34
N MET A 85 2.31 -3.07 -12.04
CA MET A 85 2.14 -3.37 -13.47
C MET A 85 3.25 -2.76 -14.32
N ARG A 86 3.65 -1.52 -14.01
CA ARG A 86 4.78 -0.88 -14.70
C ARG A 86 6.10 -1.61 -14.42
N ALA A 87 6.39 -1.95 -13.17
CA ALA A 87 7.60 -2.67 -12.82
C ALA A 87 7.64 -4.03 -13.53
N LEU A 88 6.53 -4.78 -13.54
CA LEU A 88 6.37 -6.06 -14.25
C LEU A 88 6.55 -5.94 -15.77
N SER A 89 6.24 -4.79 -16.36
CA SER A 89 6.48 -4.53 -17.78
C SER A 89 7.94 -4.22 -18.14
N SER A 90 8.78 -3.90 -17.14
CA SER A 90 10.21 -3.61 -17.35
C SER A 90 11.05 -4.88 -17.33
N SER A 91 12.02 -5.00 -18.22
CA SER A 91 12.96 -6.14 -18.25
C SER A 91 13.84 -6.21 -16.99
N TRP A 92 14.05 -5.09 -16.29
CA TRP A 92 14.86 -5.04 -15.08
C TRP A 92 14.31 -5.93 -13.96
N ILE A 93 12.99 -5.95 -13.75
CA ILE A 93 12.38 -6.72 -12.65
C ILE A 93 12.63 -8.22 -12.80
N TRP A 94 12.68 -8.70 -14.05
CA TRP A 94 12.85 -10.12 -14.37
C TRP A 94 14.27 -10.61 -14.11
N LYS A 95 15.24 -9.69 -13.94
CA LYS A 95 16.57 -10.01 -13.39
C LYS A 95 16.52 -10.33 -11.89
N HIS A 96 15.42 -10.02 -11.22
CA HIS A 96 15.18 -10.27 -9.80
C HIS A 96 13.96 -11.20 -9.62
N PRO A 97 14.10 -12.52 -9.88
CA PRO A 97 12.97 -13.44 -10.02
C PRO A 97 12.10 -13.55 -8.77
N PHE A 98 12.70 -13.48 -7.57
CA PHE A 98 11.95 -13.49 -6.32
C PHE A 98 11.07 -12.24 -6.17
N LEU A 99 11.59 -11.07 -6.53
CA LEU A 99 10.82 -9.82 -6.49
C LEU A 99 9.67 -9.87 -7.50
N ALA A 100 9.94 -10.28 -8.73
CA ALA A 100 8.90 -10.47 -9.76
C ALA A 100 7.82 -11.45 -9.31
N TYR A 101 8.20 -12.60 -8.74
CA TYR A 101 7.26 -13.57 -8.18
C TYR A 101 6.37 -12.96 -7.10
N THR A 102 6.95 -12.24 -6.13
CA THR A 102 6.15 -11.62 -5.05
C THR A 102 5.19 -10.54 -5.56
N MET A 103 5.55 -9.81 -6.62
CA MET A 103 4.66 -8.84 -7.26
C MET A 103 3.47 -9.52 -7.94
N VAL A 104 3.73 -10.61 -8.67
CA VAL A 104 2.69 -11.41 -9.33
C VAL A 104 1.79 -12.10 -8.30
N ASP A 105 2.36 -12.76 -7.29
CA ASP A 105 1.61 -13.38 -6.21
C ASP A 105 0.74 -12.37 -5.47
N LYS A 106 1.25 -11.18 -5.16
CA LYS A 106 0.48 -10.11 -4.51
C LYS A 106 -0.69 -9.60 -5.37
N ALA A 107 -0.52 -9.59 -6.69
CA ALA A 107 -1.58 -9.24 -7.63
C ALA A 107 -2.68 -10.32 -7.65
N LEU A 108 -2.29 -11.59 -7.78
CA LEU A 108 -3.22 -12.72 -7.87
C LEU A 108 -3.90 -13.06 -6.55
N SER A 109 -3.16 -13.07 -5.45
CA SER A 109 -3.64 -13.36 -4.09
C SER A 109 -4.78 -12.42 -3.66
N GLY A 110 -4.84 -11.22 -4.22
CA GLY A 110 -5.96 -10.30 -4.02
C GLY A 110 -7.29 -10.89 -4.48
N PHE A 111 -7.31 -11.64 -5.58
CA PHE A 111 -8.53 -12.20 -6.15
C PHE A 111 -8.82 -13.60 -5.62
N THR A 112 -7.79 -14.45 -5.47
CA THR A 112 -7.98 -15.84 -5.02
C THR A 112 -8.53 -15.93 -3.59
N VAL A 113 -8.24 -14.94 -2.75
CA VAL A 113 -8.79 -14.83 -1.39
C VAL A 113 -10.34 -14.74 -1.37
N LEU A 114 -10.97 -14.27 -2.46
CA LEU A 114 -12.43 -14.23 -2.60
C LEU A 114 -13.06 -15.58 -2.94
N LEU A 115 -12.27 -16.57 -3.36
CA LEU A 115 -12.78 -17.95 -3.50
C LEU A 115 -13.18 -18.54 -2.15
N GLY A 116 -12.55 -18.08 -1.06
CA GLY A 116 -12.86 -18.52 0.30
C GLY A 116 -14.34 -18.37 0.66
N PRO A 117 -14.92 -17.16 0.65
CA PRO A 117 -16.34 -16.97 0.97
C PRO A 117 -17.25 -17.69 -0.04
N ILE A 118 -16.88 -17.79 -1.32
CA ILE A 118 -17.66 -18.52 -2.33
C ILE A 118 -17.78 -20.01 -1.96
N PHE A 119 -16.65 -20.68 -1.69
CA PHE A 119 -16.66 -22.09 -1.29
C PHE A 119 -17.39 -22.32 0.03
N LEU A 120 -17.24 -21.39 0.99
CA LEU A 120 -18.00 -21.46 2.24
C LEU A 120 -19.51 -21.36 1.99
N THR A 121 -19.96 -20.40 1.17
CA THR A 121 -21.38 -20.26 0.83
C THR A 121 -21.91 -21.51 0.14
N ILE A 122 -21.16 -22.10 -0.80
CA ILE A 122 -21.56 -23.35 -1.48
C ILE A 122 -21.68 -24.50 -0.47
N ALA A 123 -20.71 -24.65 0.45
CA ALA A 123 -20.76 -25.70 1.46
C ALA A 123 -21.96 -25.53 2.41
N LEU A 124 -22.32 -24.29 2.77
CA LEU A 124 -23.49 -24.02 3.61
C LEU A 124 -24.81 -24.29 2.89
N VAL A 125 -24.94 -23.87 1.62
CA VAL A 125 -26.16 -24.09 0.81
C VAL A 125 -26.37 -25.58 0.52
N THR A 126 -25.31 -26.34 0.27
CA THR A 126 -25.37 -27.79 0.05
C THR A 126 -25.41 -28.59 1.36
N GLN A 127 -25.51 -27.93 2.51
CA GLN A 127 -25.57 -28.53 3.85
C GLN A 127 -24.36 -29.42 4.19
N GLN A 128 -23.20 -29.17 3.57
CA GLN A 128 -21.93 -29.84 3.85
C GLN A 128 -21.23 -29.22 5.07
N TRP A 129 -21.84 -29.39 6.25
CA TRP A 129 -21.37 -28.77 7.49
C TRP A 129 -19.93 -29.14 7.87
N ILE A 130 -19.53 -30.39 7.62
CA ILE A 130 -18.16 -30.86 7.89
C ILE A 130 -17.15 -30.05 7.07
N VAL A 131 -17.42 -29.84 5.79
CA VAL A 131 -16.57 -29.04 4.90
C VAL A 131 -16.52 -27.59 5.37
N ALA A 132 -17.66 -27.00 5.73
CA ALA A 132 -17.72 -25.63 6.23
C ALA A 132 -16.88 -25.45 7.51
N VAL A 133 -16.97 -26.38 8.47
CA VAL A 133 -16.17 -26.36 9.71
C VAL A 133 -14.68 -26.50 9.41
N ILE A 134 -14.30 -27.42 8.52
CA ILE A 134 -12.90 -27.60 8.11
C ILE A 134 -12.36 -26.31 7.47
N LEU A 135 -13.14 -25.64 6.60
CA LEU A 135 -12.73 -24.38 5.97
C LEU A 135 -12.51 -23.26 6.99
N VAL A 136 -13.43 -23.09 7.93
CA VAL A 136 -13.31 -22.07 8.99
C VAL A 136 -12.12 -22.38 9.91
N ALA A 137 -11.95 -23.64 10.32
CA ALA A 137 -10.82 -24.06 11.13
C ALA A 137 -9.49 -23.85 10.40
N TRP A 138 -9.44 -24.19 9.11
CA TRP A 138 -8.27 -23.97 8.26
C TRP A 138 -7.88 -22.48 8.19
N TRP A 139 -8.85 -21.58 8.03
CA TRP A 139 -8.58 -20.13 8.04
C TRP A 139 -8.10 -19.65 9.41
N GLN A 140 -8.70 -20.14 10.49
CA GLN A 140 -8.27 -19.82 11.84
C GLN A 140 -6.81 -20.23 12.07
N VAL A 141 -6.46 -21.48 11.78
CA VAL A 141 -5.11 -22.03 12.01
C VAL A 141 -4.07 -21.35 11.10
N SER A 142 -4.34 -21.27 9.79
CA SER A 142 -3.40 -20.69 8.82
C SER A 142 -3.11 -19.21 9.08
N ARG A 143 -4.12 -18.41 9.46
CA ARG A 143 -3.94 -16.99 9.79
C ARG A 143 -3.35 -16.80 11.18
N ALA A 144 -3.70 -17.64 12.16
CA ALA A 144 -3.05 -17.61 13.46
C ALA A 144 -1.56 -17.90 13.36
N ALA A 145 -1.14 -18.87 12.53
CA ALA A 145 0.27 -19.14 12.27
C ALA A 145 1.02 -17.92 11.73
N LYS A 146 0.41 -17.17 10.80
CA LYS A 146 0.98 -15.92 10.27
C LYS A 146 1.13 -14.83 11.34
N PHE A 147 0.22 -14.77 12.31
CA PHE A 147 0.24 -13.81 13.41
C PHE A 147 0.86 -14.34 14.69
N LEU A 148 1.53 -15.49 14.64
CA LEU A 148 2.07 -16.16 15.82
C LEU A 148 2.93 -15.24 16.71
N PRO A 149 3.85 -14.41 16.17
CA PRO A 149 4.63 -13.50 17.02
C PRO A 149 3.79 -12.47 17.77
N HIS A 150 2.62 -12.10 17.24
CA HIS A 150 1.70 -11.18 17.91
C HIS A 150 0.82 -11.94 18.93
N ILE A 151 0.29 -13.10 18.55
CA ILE A 151 -0.57 -13.93 19.40
C ILE A 151 0.18 -14.41 20.64
N VAL A 152 1.48 -14.76 20.52
CA VAL A 152 2.32 -15.13 21.68
C VAL A 152 2.41 -13.98 22.69
N ARG A 153 2.42 -12.72 22.24
CA ARG A 153 2.44 -11.54 23.14
C ARG A 153 1.05 -11.19 23.69
N ARG A 154 0.00 -11.49 22.94
CA ARG A 154 -1.40 -11.23 23.33
C ARG A 154 -2.30 -12.38 22.87
N PRO A 155 -2.47 -13.43 23.70
CA PRO A 155 -3.22 -14.65 23.33
C PRO A 155 -4.68 -14.40 22.95
N SER A 156 -5.33 -13.41 23.57
CA SER A 156 -6.71 -13.03 23.24
C SER A 156 -6.91 -12.61 21.77
N SER A 157 -5.84 -12.21 21.09
CA SER A 157 -5.86 -11.87 19.66
C SER A 157 -6.26 -13.04 18.76
N PHE A 158 -6.16 -14.28 19.26
CA PHE A 158 -6.57 -15.48 18.54
C PHE A 158 -8.04 -15.42 18.10
N PHE A 159 -8.95 -14.90 18.93
CA PHE A 159 -10.37 -14.82 18.59
C PHE A 159 -10.69 -13.77 17.52
N PHE A 160 -9.80 -12.80 17.29
CA PHE A 160 -9.98 -11.76 16.27
C PHE A 160 -9.50 -12.18 14.87
N VAL A 161 -8.87 -13.36 14.76
CA VAL A 161 -8.29 -13.85 13.50
C VAL A 161 -9.37 -14.06 12.42
N LEU A 162 -10.54 -14.58 12.77
CA LEU A 162 -11.66 -14.70 11.82
C LEU A 162 -12.16 -13.32 11.35
N GLY A 163 -12.22 -12.33 12.25
CA GLY A 163 -12.52 -10.95 11.87
C GLY A 163 -11.51 -10.39 10.86
N TYR A 164 -10.23 -10.69 11.05
CA TYR A 164 -9.19 -10.34 10.07
C TYR A 164 -9.39 -11.03 8.71
N VAL A 165 -9.84 -12.30 8.69
CA VAL A 165 -10.17 -13.01 7.43
C VAL A 165 -11.26 -12.26 6.67
N VAL A 166 -12.33 -11.83 7.34
CA VAL A 166 -13.39 -11.03 6.73
C VAL A 166 -12.87 -9.70 6.19
N VAL A 167 -12.04 -9.00 6.98
CA VAL A 167 -11.38 -7.76 6.52
C VAL A 167 -10.50 -8.02 5.29
N SER A 168 -9.85 -9.17 5.19
CA SER A 168 -9.05 -9.53 4.03
C SER A 168 -9.89 -9.67 2.76
N TRP A 169 -11.12 -10.19 2.86
CA TRP A 169 -12.08 -10.21 1.75
C TRP A 169 -12.52 -8.81 1.35
N LEU A 170 -12.79 -7.94 2.34
CA LEU A 170 -13.11 -6.54 2.07
C LEU A 170 -11.95 -5.81 1.37
N MET A 171 -10.71 -6.07 1.77
CA MET A 171 -9.51 -5.53 1.11
C MET A 171 -9.37 -6.05 -0.33
N ALA A 172 -9.73 -7.30 -0.60
CA ALA A 172 -9.77 -7.85 -1.95
C ALA A 172 -10.79 -7.12 -2.84
N LEU A 173 -12.00 -6.85 -2.34
CA LEU A 173 -13.00 -6.04 -3.05
C LEU A 173 -12.50 -4.62 -3.34
N ILE A 174 -11.80 -4.01 -2.38
CA ILE A 174 -11.15 -2.69 -2.57
C ILE A 174 -10.10 -2.76 -3.68
N LYS A 175 -9.30 -3.84 -3.75
CA LYS A 175 -8.32 -4.03 -4.83
C LYS A 175 -8.99 -4.11 -6.21
N ILE A 176 -10.12 -4.82 -6.32
CA ILE A 176 -10.91 -4.90 -7.56
C ILE A 176 -11.44 -3.51 -7.94
N ARG A 177 -12.07 -2.79 -7.00
CA ARG A 177 -12.55 -1.42 -7.23
C ARG A 177 -11.42 -0.47 -7.64
N ALA A 178 -10.26 -0.60 -7.02
CA ALA A 178 -9.09 0.20 -7.35
C ALA A 178 -8.57 -0.10 -8.77
N LEU A 179 -8.61 -1.36 -9.21
CA LEU A 179 -8.23 -1.75 -10.56
C LEU A 179 -9.19 -1.16 -11.60
N MET A 180 -10.51 -1.23 -11.36
CA MET A 180 -11.51 -0.63 -12.24
C MET A 180 -11.40 0.91 -12.31
N THR A 181 -10.95 1.54 -11.22
CA THR A 181 -10.79 3.01 -11.12
C THR A 181 -9.33 3.46 -11.23
N ILE A 182 -8.45 2.66 -11.83
CA ILE A 182 -6.99 2.86 -11.81
C ILE A 182 -6.55 4.21 -12.39
N ARG A 183 -7.31 4.74 -13.37
CA ARG A 183 -7.04 6.03 -14.03
C ARG A 183 -7.33 7.24 -13.15
N TYR A 184 -8.10 7.08 -12.08
CA TYR A 184 -8.47 8.19 -11.21
C TYR A 184 -7.31 8.60 -10.30
N GLN A 185 -6.84 9.83 -10.47
CA GLN A 185 -5.72 10.39 -9.74
C GLN A 185 -6.09 11.74 -9.14
N LYS A 186 -5.97 11.84 -7.81
CA LYS A 186 -6.07 13.09 -7.06
C LYS A 186 -4.94 13.17 -6.06
N TRP A 187 -4.32 14.34 -5.96
CA TRP A 187 -3.42 14.65 -4.88
C TRP A 187 -4.25 15.01 -3.64
N GLY A 188 -4.01 14.35 -2.51
CA GLY A 188 -4.88 14.49 -1.33
C GLY A 188 -4.73 15.83 -0.58
N THR A 189 -3.52 16.39 -0.58
CA THR A 189 -3.17 17.62 0.15
C THR A 189 -3.04 18.86 -0.74
N ARG A 190 -3.25 18.74 -2.06
CA ARG A 190 -3.10 19.80 -3.05
C ARG A 190 -4.27 19.70 -4.02
N GLN A 191 -4.80 20.84 -4.44
CA GLN A 191 -5.93 20.93 -5.36
C GLN A 191 -5.49 20.60 -6.80
N VAL A 192 -5.01 19.38 -7.03
CA VAL A 192 -4.55 18.92 -8.34
C VAL A 192 -5.09 17.52 -8.61
N ALA A 193 -5.69 17.35 -9.78
CA ALA A 193 -6.25 16.10 -10.28
C ALA A 193 -5.81 15.86 -11.72
N VAL A 194 -5.88 14.60 -12.17
CA VAL A 194 -5.76 14.30 -13.59
C VAL A 194 -7.15 14.20 -14.20
N GLU A 195 -7.48 15.11 -15.11
CA GLU A 195 -8.74 15.14 -15.86
C GLU A 195 -8.43 15.12 -17.36
N ASN A 196 -9.09 14.23 -18.11
CA ASN A 196 -8.89 14.04 -19.55
C ASN A 196 -7.41 13.85 -19.99
N GLY A 197 -6.58 13.28 -19.12
CA GLY A 197 -5.16 13.02 -19.41
C GLY A 197 -4.22 14.21 -19.14
N GLN A 198 -4.74 15.34 -18.64
CA GLN A 198 -3.94 16.51 -18.25
C GLN A 198 -4.00 16.75 -16.74
N VAL A 199 -2.91 17.29 -16.20
CA VAL A 199 -2.82 17.71 -14.80
C VAL A 199 -3.50 19.06 -14.66
N VAL A 200 -4.67 19.08 -14.00
CA VAL A 200 -5.49 20.28 -13.82
C VAL A 200 -5.51 20.68 -12.35
N ARG A 201 -5.42 21.98 -12.08
CA ARG A 201 -5.69 22.52 -10.74
C ARG A 201 -7.19 22.55 -10.49
N THR A 202 -7.67 21.81 -9.50
CA THR A 202 -9.09 21.79 -9.13
C THR A 202 -9.42 23.02 -8.27
N ALA A 203 -9.60 24.18 -8.89
CA ALA A 203 -10.20 25.33 -8.23
C ALA A 203 -11.74 25.16 -8.26
N GLY A 204 -12.39 25.04 -7.11
CA GLY A 204 -13.87 25.07 -7.03
C GLY A 204 -14.57 23.90 -6.31
N ALA A 205 -14.17 23.61 -5.07
CA ALA A 205 -15.09 23.03 -4.08
C ALA A 205 -14.81 23.71 -2.73
N GLY A 206 -15.06 25.02 -2.68
CA GLY A 206 -15.19 25.76 -1.43
C GLY A 206 -16.59 25.52 -0.87
N GLY A 207 -16.65 25.11 0.39
CA GLY A 207 -17.87 24.80 1.14
C GLY A 207 -17.60 23.65 2.10
N ASP A 208 -17.35 24.00 3.37
CA ASP A 208 -17.35 23.13 4.55
C ASP A 208 -16.07 22.32 4.83
N MET A 209 -14.97 23.04 5.10
CA MET A 209 -14.16 22.67 6.26
C MET A 209 -14.14 23.89 7.18
N GLU A 210 -15.13 23.98 8.06
CA GLU A 210 -15.03 24.80 9.26
C GLU A 210 -13.72 24.48 9.97
N GLU A 211 -13.07 25.57 10.39
CA GLU A 211 -12.06 25.62 11.43
C GLU A 211 -12.46 24.74 12.62
N ASP A 212 -11.76 23.63 12.83
CA ASP A 212 -11.39 23.25 14.19
C ASP A 212 -10.17 22.31 14.21
N ALA A 213 -9.42 22.42 15.30
CA ALA A 213 -8.16 21.77 15.63
C ALA A 213 -6.88 22.37 15.03
N THR A 214 -6.59 23.61 15.46
CA THR A 214 -5.21 23.96 15.85
C THR A 214 -4.67 22.88 16.78
N ILE A 215 -3.76 22.03 16.28
CA ILE A 215 -2.99 21.11 17.11
C ILE A 215 -1.96 21.96 17.85
N PRO A 216 -2.00 22.10 19.19
CA PRO A 216 -0.95 22.81 19.90
C PRO A 216 0.35 22.02 19.78
N MET A 217 1.32 22.58 19.05
CA MET A 217 2.70 22.11 19.06
C MET A 217 3.21 22.25 20.50
N ARG A 218 3.26 21.14 21.24
CA ARG A 218 3.89 21.10 22.55
C ARG A 218 5.39 21.22 22.33
N ALA A 219 5.95 22.38 22.68
CA ALA A 219 7.38 22.63 22.63
C ALA A 219 8.12 21.55 23.43
N VAL A 220 8.98 20.79 22.74
CA VAL A 220 9.93 19.89 23.37
C VAL A 220 10.98 20.76 24.06
N GLY A 221 10.91 20.83 25.39
CA GLY A 221 11.87 21.56 26.20
C GLY A 221 13.28 21.02 25.99
N VAL A 222 14.18 21.92 25.60
CA VAL A 222 15.62 21.69 25.58
C VAL A 222 16.08 21.47 27.01
N GLY A 223 16.45 20.24 27.35
CA GLY A 223 17.08 19.91 28.62
C GLY A 223 18.41 20.65 28.75
N ARG A 224 18.49 21.56 29.72
CA ARG A 224 19.75 22.16 30.17
C ARG A 224 20.58 21.10 30.87
N ALA A 225 21.85 21.02 30.46
CA ALA A 225 22.89 20.36 31.20
C ALA A 225 23.07 21.01 32.58
N ALA A 226 23.18 20.15 33.60
CA ALA A 226 23.85 20.41 34.87
C ALA A 226 24.54 19.10 35.26
#